data_AF-A0A6A1W119-F1
#
_entry.id   AF-A0A6A1W119-F1
#
_cell.length_a   1.000
_cell.length_b   1.000
_cell.length_c   1.000
_cell.angle_alpha   90.00
_cell.angle_beta   90.00
_cell.angle_gamma   90.00
#
_symmetry.space_group_name_H-M   'P 1'
#
loop_
_entity.id
_entity.type
_entity.pdbx_description
1 polymer ?
#
loop_
_entity_poly.entity_id
_entity_poly.type
_entity_poly.pdbx_seq_one_letter_code
_entity_poly.pdbx_strand_id
1 'polypeptide(L)'
;MTLKLGSRTAVVISSPDIAKEALKTNDQVFSSRTIPDTSRTFNHHKFSVAWLPASTQWRKLRKVSATQIFAPQRLDATQALRRVKVQQLLDHVQACCSSGRAVDIGRAVFTTGLNAYQTPFSPLTWPTIVRIRAMSFRKLYGVPWKKLEGLTFQTFSRYFVLLIHKVHAGG
;
A
#
# COMPACT_ATOMS: atom_id res chain seq x y z
N MET A 1 -2.15 16.86 22.84
CA MET A 1 -0.79 16.50 23.33
C MET A 1 0.23 16.86 22.25
N THR A 2 1.40 17.37 22.62
CA THR A 2 2.51 17.71 21.72
C THR A 2 3.78 16.98 22.12
N LEU A 3 4.52 16.48 21.14
CA LEU A 3 5.78 15.76 21.31
C LEU A 3 6.88 16.44 20.49
N LYS A 4 8.09 16.55 21.04
CA LYS A 4 9.29 16.97 20.30
C LYS A 4 10.10 15.73 19.91
N LEU A 5 10.15 15.44 18.60
CA LEU A 5 10.92 14.36 17.99
C LEU A 5 12.20 14.97 17.38
N GLY A 6 13.23 15.13 18.21
CA GLY A 6 14.43 15.88 17.84
C GLY A 6 14.08 17.32 17.51
N SER A 7 14.38 17.76 16.29
CA SER A 7 14.05 19.12 15.81
C SER A 7 12.61 19.28 15.31
N ARG A 8 11.81 18.21 15.27
CA ARG A 8 10.42 18.24 14.76
C ARG A 8 9.40 18.21 15.88
N THR A 9 8.42 19.10 15.83
CA THR A 9 7.25 19.03 16.73
C THR A 9 6.15 18.21 16.07
N ALA A 10 5.60 17.24 16.81
CA ALA A 10 4.45 16.44 16.42
C ALA A 10 3.26 16.72 17.35
N VAL A 11 2.08 16.87 16.77
CA VAL A 11 0.82 16.99 17.52
C VAL A 11 0.12 15.65 17.48
N VAL A 12 -0.24 15.12 18.65
CA VAL A 12 -0.97 13.85 18.77
C VAL A 12 -2.46 14.15 18.89
N ILE A 13 -3.22 13.65 17.91
CA ILE A 13 -4.68 13.66 17.92
C ILE A 13 -5.15 12.28 18.41
N SER A 14 -5.77 12.24 19.58
CA SER A 14 -6.22 11.02 20.27
C SER A 14 -7.72 10.99 20.57
N SER A 15 -8.49 11.93 20.03
CA SER A 15 -9.96 11.97 20.14
C SER A 15 -10.61 11.84 18.75
N PRO A 16 -11.69 11.05 18.61
CA PRO A 16 -12.41 10.92 17.34
C PRO A 16 -13.00 12.24 16.86
N ASP A 17 -13.46 13.12 17.75
CA ASP A 17 -14.03 14.42 17.39
C ASP A 17 -12.98 15.34 16.78
N ILE A 18 -11.81 15.42 17.43
CA ILE A 18 -10.68 16.21 16.94
C ILE A 18 -10.12 15.60 15.64
N ALA A 19 -10.10 14.27 15.52
CA ALA A 19 -9.69 13.61 14.28
C ALA A 19 -10.64 13.93 13.12
N LYS A 20 -11.95 13.95 13.37
CA LYS A 20 -12.96 14.37 12.38
C LYS A 20 -12.76 15.82 11.99
N GLU A 21 -12.53 16.71 12.95
CA GLU A 21 -12.27 18.11 12.69
C GLU A 21 -11.02 18.31 11.81
N ALA A 22 -9.92 17.63 12.13
CA ALA A 22 -8.67 17.76 11.38
C ALA A 22 -8.73 17.10 9.98
N LEU A 23 -9.31 15.90 9.88
CA LEU A 23 -9.25 15.07 8.66
C LEU A 23 -10.45 15.22 7.73
N LYS A 24 -11.54 15.87 8.19
CA LYS A 24 -12.74 16.12 7.38
C LYS A 24 -13.05 17.61 7.26
N THR A 25 -13.10 18.34 8.37
CA THR A 25 -13.47 19.77 8.34
C THR A 25 -12.32 20.63 7.85
N ASN A 26 -11.10 20.35 8.30
CA ASN A 26 -9.88 21.08 7.96
C ASN A 26 -8.92 20.25 7.09
N ASP A 27 -9.47 19.30 6.32
CA ASP A 27 -8.71 18.27 5.59
C ASP A 27 -7.65 18.85 4.65
N GLN A 28 -7.94 19.98 4.00
CA GLN A 28 -7.02 20.66 3.10
C GLN A 28 -5.76 21.17 3.82
N VAL A 29 -5.92 21.74 5.02
CA VAL A 29 -4.79 22.26 5.84
C VAL A 29 -3.91 21.10 6.30
N PHE A 30 -4.53 20.00 6.71
CA PHE A 30 -3.84 18.79 7.18
C PHE A 30 -3.49 17.78 6.07
N SER A 31 -3.68 18.15 4.79
CA SER A 31 -3.38 17.27 3.65
C SER A 31 -1.89 17.16 3.33
N SER A 32 -1.07 18.04 3.90
CA SER A 32 0.38 18.04 3.73
C SER A 32 1.02 16.80 4.36
N ARG A 33 2.13 16.32 3.77
CA ARG A 33 2.76 15.06 4.18
C ARG A 33 4.23 15.30 4.52
N THR A 34 4.64 14.83 5.69
CA THR A 34 6.06 14.77 6.03
C THR A 34 6.72 13.62 5.29
N ILE A 35 7.68 13.94 4.41
CA ILE A 35 8.35 12.97 3.54
C ILE A 35 9.57 12.40 4.28
N PRO A 36 9.60 11.09 4.61
CA PRO A 36 10.78 10.45 5.19
C PRO A 36 11.88 10.29 4.15
N ASP A 37 13.14 10.28 4.56
CA ASP A 37 14.29 10.23 3.63
C ASP A 37 14.32 8.95 2.79
N THR A 38 13.82 7.84 3.33
CA THR A 38 13.66 6.57 2.61
C THR A 38 12.73 6.69 1.39
N SER A 39 11.75 7.60 1.43
CA SER A 39 10.88 7.85 0.28
C SER A 39 11.52 8.78 -0.76
N ARG A 40 12.67 9.41 -0.44
CA ARG A 40 13.43 10.23 -1.39
C ARG A 40 14.31 9.39 -2.29
N THR A 41 14.65 8.17 -1.89
CA THR A 41 15.34 7.20 -2.73
C THR A 41 14.60 7.02 -4.06
N PHE A 42 15.35 7.06 -5.17
CA PHE A 42 14.83 7.01 -6.54
C PHE A 42 13.77 8.08 -6.87
N ASN A 43 13.73 9.20 -6.13
CA ASN A 43 12.70 10.23 -6.24
C ASN A 43 11.26 9.70 -6.02
N HIS A 44 11.07 8.60 -5.28
CA HIS A 44 9.76 7.96 -5.14
C HIS A 44 8.68 8.91 -4.59
N HIS A 45 9.03 9.79 -3.66
CA HIS A 45 8.14 10.82 -3.13
C HIS A 45 7.51 11.75 -4.17
N LYS A 46 8.18 11.97 -5.32
CA LYS A 46 7.70 12.85 -6.40
C LYS A 46 6.64 12.19 -7.30
N PHE A 47 6.44 10.88 -7.18
CA PHE A 47 5.56 10.11 -8.06
C PHE A 47 4.56 9.23 -7.30
N SER A 48 4.78 9.01 -6.01
CA SER A 48 3.94 8.16 -5.17
C SER A 48 2.70 8.89 -4.68
N VAL A 49 1.53 8.26 -4.82
CA VAL A 49 0.26 8.73 -4.22
C VAL A 49 0.35 8.90 -2.71
N ALA A 50 1.22 8.13 -2.05
CA ALA A 50 1.42 8.18 -0.61
C ALA A 50 2.16 9.44 -0.13
N TRP A 51 2.93 10.11 -1.01
CA TRP A 51 3.86 11.19 -0.63
C TRP A 51 3.67 12.48 -1.42
N LEU A 52 3.01 12.41 -2.58
CA LEU A 52 2.65 13.60 -3.35
C LEU A 52 1.76 14.53 -2.51
N PRO A 53 1.97 15.86 -2.58
CA PRO A 53 1.06 16.83 -2.00
C PRO A 53 -0.30 16.74 -2.69
N ALA A 54 -1.35 17.32 -2.10
CA ALA A 54 -2.72 17.35 -2.63
C ALA A 54 -2.86 18.21 -3.91
N SER A 55 -2.11 17.86 -4.95
CA SER A 55 -2.02 18.53 -6.24
C SER A 55 -2.96 17.93 -7.27
N THR A 56 -3.03 18.56 -8.45
CA THR A 56 -3.74 18.02 -9.61
C THR A 56 -3.24 16.62 -9.99
N GLN A 57 -1.93 16.36 -9.93
CA GLN A 57 -1.34 15.06 -10.20
C GLN A 57 -1.79 14.00 -9.18
N TRP A 58 -1.77 14.34 -7.89
CA TRP A 58 -2.24 13.43 -6.83
C TRP A 58 -3.71 13.08 -7.00
N ARG A 59 -4.57 14.08 -7.29
CA ARG A 59 -6.00 13.85 -7.57
C ARG A 59 -6.22 12.93 -8.78
N LYS A 60 -5.47 13.13 -9.87
CA LYS A 60 -5.52 12.27 -11.05
C LYS A 60 -5.17 10.82 -10.72
N LEU A 61 -4.06 10.61 -10.00
CA LEU A 61 -3.64 9.27 -9.59
C LEU A 61 -4.67 8.60 -8.66
N ARG A 62 -5.20 9.33 -7.67
CA ARG A 62 -6.27 8.80 -6.80
C ARG A 62 -7.52 8.41 -7.59
N LYS A 63 -7.95 9.24 -8.53
CA LYS A 63 -9.10 8.95 -9.39
C LYS A 63 -8.86 7.65 -10.18
N VAL A 64 -7.71 7.54 -10.84
CA VAL A 64 -7.33 6.33 -11.59
C VAL A 64 -7.30 5.10 -10.68
N SER A 65 -6.67 5.19 -9.51
CA SER A 65 -6.63 4.08 -8.55
C SER A 65 -8.04 3.64 -8.15
N ALA A 66 -8.93 4.58 -7.80
CA ALA A 66 -10.29 4.28 -7.39
C ALA A 66 -11.15 3.71 -8.53
N THR A 67 -11.06 4.27 -9.75
CA THR A 67 -11.98 3.93 -10.83
C THR A 67 -11.47 2.83 -11.77
N GLN A 68 -10.17 2.50 -11.76
CA GLN A 68 -9.57 1.54 -12.71
C GLN A 68 -8.88 0.36 -12.06
N ILE A 69 -8.29 0.54 -10.87
CA ILE A 69 -7.53 -0.49 -10.17
C ILE A 69 -8.39 -1.15 -9.10
N PHE A 70 -8.99 -0.33 -8.24
CA PHE A 70 -9.79 -0.76 -7.08
C PHE A 70 -11.29 -0.57 -7.31
N ALA A 71 -11.72 -0.41 -8.57
CA ALA A 71 -13.13 -0.36 -8.89
C ALA A 71 -13.81 -1.71 -8.57
N PRO A 72 -15.05 -1.73 -8.04
CA PRO A 72 -15.74 -2.96 -7.67
C PRO A 72 -15.73 -4.02 -8.78
N GLN A 73 -16.08 -3.63 -10.01
CA GLN A 73 -16.06 -4.51 -11.19
C GLN A 73 -14.70 -5.16 -11.45
N ARG A 74 -13.60 -4.46 -11.16
CA ARG A 74 -12.22 -4.96 -11.35
C ARG A 74 -11.83 -5.90 -10.21
N LEU A 75 -12.28 -5.60 -9.00
CA LEU A 75 -12.12 -6.49 -7.86
C LEU A 75 -12.90 -7.80 -8.10
N ASP A 76 -14.13 -7.72 -8.61
CA ASP A 76 -14.96 -8.89 -8.92
C ASP A 76 -14.33 -9.74 -10.04
N ALA A 77 -13.89 -9.10 -11.13
CA ALA A 77 -13.22 -9.80 -12.24
C ALA A 77 -11.94 -10.54 -11.82
N THR A 78 -11.29 -10.10 -10.73
CA THR A 78 -10.06 -10.70 -10.21
C THR A 78 -10.29 -11.58 -8.98
N GLN A 79 -11.55 -11.79 -8.58
CA GLN A 79 -11.91 -12.58 -7.40
C GLN A 79 -11.40 -14.01 -7.50
N ALA A 80 -11.54 -14.67 -8.65
CA ALA A 80 -11.07 -16.03 -8.86
C ALA A 80 -9.55 -16.15 -8.61
N LEU A 81 -8.76 -15.19 -9.11
CA LEU A 81 -7.31 -15.15 -8.88
C LEU A 81 -6.96 -14.99 -7.41
N ARG A 82 -7.70 -14.15 -6.67
CA ARG A 82 -7.51 -14.01 -5.21
C ARG A 82 -7.88 -15.27 -4.46
N ARG A 83 -8.94 -15.98 -4.87
CA ARG A 83 -9.32 -17.29 -4.30
C ARG A 83 -8.22 -18.33 -4.47
N VAL A 84 -7.53 -18.35 -5.62
CA VAL A 84 -6.35 -19.20 -5.82
C VAL A 84 -5.26 -18.90 -4.79
N LYS A 85 -5.00 -17.62 -4.47
CA LYS A 85 -3.99 -17.26 -3.44
C LYS A 85 -4.40 -17.71 -2.04
N VAL A 86 -5.68 -17.66 -1.73
CA VAL A 86 -6.21 -18.20 -0.47
C VAL A 86 -6.10 -19.72 -0.44
N GLN A 87 -6.42 -20.41 -1.55
CA GLN A 87 -6.25 -21.86 -1.62
C GLN A 87 -4.80 -22.29 -1.39
N GLN A 88 -3.85 -21.58 -2.01
CA GLN A 88 -2.41 -21.82 -1.78
C GLN A 88 -1.99 -21.67 -0.32
N LEU A 89 -2.62 -20.74 0.41
CA LEU A 89 -2.40 -20.60 1.85
C LEU A 89 -2.95 -21.81 2.62
N LEU A 90 -4.16 -22.26 2.29
CA LEU A 90 -4.78 -23.44 2.92
C LEU A 90 -3.95 -24.69 2.67
N ASP A 91 -3.50 -24.90 1.43
CA ASP A 91 -2.65 -26.04 1.06
C ASP A 91 -1.33 -26.02 1.84
N HIS A 92 -0.73 -24.83 2.02
CA HIS A 92 0.47 -24.66 2.84
C HIS A 92 0.24 -25.02 4.31
N VAL A 93 -0.87 -24.53 4.89
CA VAL A 93 -1.23 -24.83 6.28
C VAL A 93 -1.51 -26.33 6.46
N GLN A 94 -2.22 -26.95 5.52
CA GLN A 94 -2.50 -28.38 5.53
C GLN A 94 -1.20 -29.20 5.48
N ALA A 95 -0.25 -28.83 4.61
CA ALA A 95 1.04 -29.50 4.52
C ALA A 95 1.86 -29.37 5.82
N CYS A 96 1.82 -28.21 6.47
CA CYS A 96 2.46 -28.03 7.78
C CYS A 96 1.79 -28.89 8.86
N CYS A 97 0.45 -28.95 8.87
CA CYS A 97 -0.32 -29.80 9.78
C CYS A 97 0.05 -31.28 9.63
N SER A 98 0.02 -31.81 8.41
CA SER A 98 0.37 -33.22 8.13
C SER A 98 1.83 -33.58 8.48
N SER A 99 2.72 -32.58 8.52
CA SER A 99 4.13 -32.77 8.89
C SER A 99 4.45 -32.38 10.35
N GLY A 100 3.44 -32.04 11.16
CA GLY A 100 3.61 -31.62 12.55
C GLY A 100 4.42 -30.31 12.72
N ARG A 101 4.52 -29.49 11.68
CA ARG A 101 5.31 -28.24 11.68
C ARG A 101 4.45 -27.05 12.07
N ALA A 102 5.02 -26.17 12.90
CA ALA A 102 4.41 -24.89 13.23
C ALA A 102 4.33 -23.96 12.00
N VAL A 103 3.25 -23.17 11.93
CA VAL A 103 3.05 -22.16 10.89
C VAL A 103 3.28 -20.77 11.48
N ASP A 104 4.16 -19.99 10.84
CA ASP A 104 4.26 -18.56 11.09
C ASP A 104 3.09 -17.85 10.39
N ILE A 105 2.05 -17.55 11.18
CA ILE A 105 0.82 -16.91 10.69
C ILE A 105 1.11 -15.52 10.13
N GLY A 106 2.01 -14.75 10.77
CA GLY A 106 2.36 -13.40 10.32
C GLY A 106 2.97 -13.42 8.93
N ARG A 107 3.95 -14.30 8.70
CA ARG A 107 4.54 -14.52 7.38
C ARG A 107 3.53 -15.04 6.38
N ALA A 108 2.73 -16.04 6.75
CA ALA A 108 1.79 -16.69 5.84
C ALA A 108 0.70 -15.70 5.35
N VAL A 109 0.10 -14.94 6.26
CA VAL A 109 -0.90 -13.91 5.92
C VAL A 109 -0.26 -12.77 5.11
N PHE A 110 0.94 -12.32 5.49
CA PHE A 110 1.64 -11.25 4.76
C PHE A 110 1.94 -11.65 3.31
N THR A 111 2.50 -12.85 3.09
CA THR A 111 2.79 -13.38 1.76
C THR A 111 1.52 -13.52 0.92
N THR A 112 0.46 -14.10 1.47
CA THR A 112 -0.82 -14.27 0.77
C THR A 112 -1.46 -12.92 0.45
N GLY A 113 -1.43 -11.97 1.38
CA GLY A 113 -1.94 -10.61 1.18
C GLY A 113 -1.23 -9.87 0.04
N LEU A 114 0.11 -9.95 -0.01
CA LEU A 114 0.89 -9.37 -1.11
C LEU A 114 0.54 -10.01 -2.45
N ASN A 115 0.45 -11.34 -2.49
CA ASN A 115 0.11 -12.07 -3.71
C ASN A 115 -1.32 -11.75 -4.19
N ALA A 116 -2.28 -11.58 -3.27
CA ALA A 116 -3.64 -11.20 -3.57
C ALA A 116 -3.75 -9.74 -4.04
N TYR A 117 -2.99 -8.82 -3.45
CA TYR A 117 -2.93 -7.42 -3.87
C TYR A 117 -2.39 -7.26 -5.30
N GLN A 118 -1.50 -8.15 -5.74
CA GLN A 118 -0.92 -8.13 -7.08
C GLN A 118 -1.87 -8.67 -8.17
N THR A 119 -2.94 -9.38 -7.83
CA THR A 119 -3.83 -9.98 -8.84
C THR A 119 -4.49 -8.96 -9.78
N PRO A 120 -4.92 -7.77 -9.34
CA PRO A 120 -5.45 -6.74 -10.24
C PRO A 120 -4.40 -6.11 -11.16
N PHE A 121 -3.13 -6.45 -11.01
CA PHE A 121 -2.01 -5.98 -11.82
C PHE A 121 -1.42 -7.08 -12.75
N SER A 122 -2.02 -8.28 -12.74
CA SER A 122 -1.59 -9.47 -13.51
C SER A 122 -1.84 -9.32 -15.02
N PRO A 123 -1.16 -10.08 -15.91
CA PRO A 123 -1.22 -9.92 -17.38
C PRO A 123 -2.61 -9.84 -18.01
N LEU A 124 -3.65 -10.48 -17.43
CA LEU A 124 -5.04 -10.35 -17.88
C LEU A 124 -5.59 -8.92 -17.83
N THR A 125 -4.93 -8.02 -17.09
CA THR A 125 -5.31 -6.61 -16.91
C THR A 125 -4.26 -5.61 -17.43
N TRP A 126 -3.10 -6.13 -17.86
CA TRP A 126 -1.97 -5.33 -18.38
C TRP A 126 -2.36 -4.43 -19.55
N PRO A 127 -3.22 -4.84 -20.52
CA PRO A 127 -3.64 -3.95 -21.61
C PRO A 127 -4.38 -2.69 -21.12
N THR A 128 -5.20 -2.79 -20.07
CA THR A 128 -5.90 -1.65 -19.48
C THR A 128 -4.96 -0.75 -18.69
N ILE A 129 -4.00 -1.34 -17.96
CA ILE A 129 -3.00 -0.61 -17.18
C ILE A 129 -1.99 0.11 -18.08
N VAL A 130 -1.59 -0.48 -19.21
CA VAL A 130 -0.68 0.12 -20.20
C VAL A 130 -1.30 1.34 -20.88
N ARG A 131 -2.62 1.33 -21.17
CA ARG A 131 -3.34 2.54 -21.65
C ARG A 131 -3.26 3.72 -20.67
N ILE A 132 -3.22 3.44 -19.36
CA ILE A 132 -3.07 4.44 -18.29
C ILE A 132 -1.59 4.85 -18.11
N ARG A 133 -0.66 3.94 -18.41
CA ARG A 133 0.80 4.06 -18.18
C ARG A 133 1.50 5.06 -19.12
N ALA A 134 0.89 5.41 -20.24
CA ALA A 134 1.41 6.38 -21.20
C ALA A 134 1.53 7.81 -20.61
N MET A 135 0.81 8.14 -19.53
CA MET A 135 0.86 9.49 -18.92
C MET A 135 1.88 9.66 -17.78
N SER A 136 2.58 8.63 -17.31
CA SER A 136 3.42 8.81 -16.10
C SER A 136 4.73 8.04 -16.02
N PHE A 137 4.98 7.05 -16.89
CA PHE A 137 6.09 6.12 -16.66
C PHE A 137 7.21 6.13 -17.69
N ARG A 138 7.29 7.13 -18.58
CA ARG A 138 8.39 7.21 -19.57
C ARG A 138 9.80 7.39 -18.96
N LYS A 139 9.90 7.71 -17.66
CA LYS A 139 11.19 7.92 -16.95
C LYS A 139 11.65 6.78 -16.03
N LEU A 140 10.84 5.74 -15.77
CA LEU A 140 11.27 4.61 -14.92
C LEU A 140 11.91 3.45 -15.73
N TYR A 141 11.88 3.52 -17.06
CA TYR A 141 12.36 2.44 -17.94
C TYR A 141 13.89 2.24 -17.98
N GLY A 142 14.66 2.93 -17.13
CA GLY A 142 16.08 2.65 -16.92
C GLY A 142 16.37 1.67 -15.78
N VAL A 143 15.37 1.20 -15.03
CA VAL A 143 15.58 0.41 -13.81
C VAL A 143 15.25 -1.07 -14.05
N PRO A 144 16.22 -1.99 -13.90
CA PRO A 144 16.01 -3.43 -14.07
C PRO A 144 14.92 -3.99 -13.15
N TRP A 145 14.09 -4.90 -13.69
CA TRP A 145 12.95 -5.52 -13.01
C TRP A 145 13.30 -6.14 -11.64
N LYS A 146 14.45 -6.81 -11.52
CA LYS A 146 14.95 -7.37 -10.24
C LYS A 146 15.16 -6.32 -9.14
N LYS A 147 15.39 -5.05 -9.50
CA LYS A 147 15.59 -3.95 -8.54
C LYS A 147 14.26 -3.39 -8.03
N LEU A 148 13.18 -3.55 -8.80
CA LEU A 148 11.82 -3.17 -8.41
C LEU A 148 11.20 -4.17 -7.44
N GLU A 149 11.52 -5.46 -7.56
CA GLU A 149 11.09 -6.51 -6.61
C GLU A 149 11.67 -6.27 -5.20
N GLY A 150 12.93 -5.82 -5.10
CA GLY A 150 13.53 -5.43 -3.82
C GLY A 150 12.85 -4.20 -3.18
N LEU A 151 12.36 -3.28 -4.01
CA LEU A 151 11.67 -2.06 -3.55
C LEU A 151 10.24 -2.34 -3.12
N THR A 152 9.47 -3.16 -3.83
CA THR A 152 8.12 -3.55 -3.39
C THR A 152 8.17 -4.37 -2.11
N PHE A 153 9.16 -5.26 -1.96
CA PHE A 153 9.35 -6.07 -0.76
C PHE A 153 9.83 -5.26 0.46
N GLN A 154 10.85 -4.39 0.33
CA GLN A 154 11.33 -3.56 1.44
C GLN A 154 10.38 -2.43 1.83
N THR A 155 9.64 -1.88 0.86
CA THR A 155 8.64 -0.83 1.11
C THR A 155 7.45 -1.46 1.84
N PHE A 156 6.81 -2.50 1.30
CA PHE A 156 5.63 -3.10 1.95
C PHE A 156 5.91 -3.78 3.30
N SER A 157 7.07 -4.45 3.45
CA SER A 157 7.44 -5.11 4.71
C SER A 157 7.56 -4.11 5.87
N ARG A 158 7.97 -2.86 5.60
CA ARG A 158 8.06 -1.81 6.64
C ARG A 158 6.74 -1.07 6.89
N TYR A 159 5.84 -0.96 5.91
CA TYR A 159 4.53 -0.30 6.11
C TYR A 159 3.53 -1.18 6.86
N PHE A 160 3.58 -2.51 6.72
CA PHE A 160 2.62 -3.39 7.40
C PHE A 160 2.90 -3.51 8.92
N VAL A 161 4.17 -3.42 9.34
CA VAL A 161 4.54 -3.36 10.77
C VAL A 161 4.04 -2.08 11.43
N LEU A 162 4.02 -0.95 10.70
CA LEU A 162 3.47 0.32 11.22
C LEU A 162 1.94 0.33 11.31
N LEU A 163 1.24 -0.49 10.52
CA LEU A 163 -0.23 -0.58 10.58
C LEU A 163 -0.71 -1.47 11.72
N ILE A 164 0.01 -2.56 12.05
CA ILE A 164 -0.37 -3.49 13.13
C ILE A 164 -0.16 -2.86 14.52
N HIS A 165 0.86 -2.00 14.70
CA HIS A 165 1.08 -1.32 15.98
C HIS A 165 -0.02 -0.32 16.37
N LYS A 166 -0.89 0.07 15.43
CA LYS A 166 -2.04 0.95 15.70
C LYS A 166 -3.32 0.19 16.06
N VAL A 167 -3.37 -1.13 15.79
CA VAL A 167 -4.53 -1.98 16.09
C VAL A 167 -4.43 -2.58 17.49
N HIS A 168 -3.22 -2.71 18.06
CA HIS A 168 -3.02 -3.29 19.40
C HIS A 168 -3.04 -2.28 20.57
N ALA A 169 -3.19 -0.98 20.29
CA ALA A 169 -3.28 0.07 21.33
C ALA A 169 -4.72 0.58 21.54
N GLY A 170 -5.71 -0.17 21.07
CA GLY A 170 -7.14 0.14 21.18
C GLY A 170 -7.94 -1.02 21.77
N GLY A 171 -7.37 -1.66 22.80
CA GLY A 171 -8.05 -2.60 23.70
C GLY A 171 -7.86 -2.12 25.12
#